data_AF-A0A7Y6GLG7-F1
#
_entry.id   AF-A0A7Y6GLG7-F1
#
_cell.length_a   1.000
_cell.length_b   1.000
_cell.length_c   1.000
_cell.angle_alpha   90.00
_cell.angle_beta   90.00
_cell.angle_gamma   90.00
#
_symmetry.space_group_name_H-M   'P 1'
#
loop_
_entity.id
_entity.type
_entity.pdbx_description
1 polymer ?
#
loop_
_entity_poly.entity_id
_entity_poly.type
_entity_poly.pdbx_seq_one_letter_code
_entity_poly.pdbx_strand_id
1 'polypeptide(L)'
;AQRVDLPTYAFQRRRYWLDAPAPATDSAAATGLGLGSVEHPLLGAAVELAGAEGLLLTGRLSLRTHPWLADHAVAGAVLLPGTAFVELTVRAGDQVGCDVVEELALQTPLIMPETEDVQLQLMVGEPDETGRRSLTVYSRVGDASADTDWTCHATGVLAVGGSPASASA
;
A
#
# COMPACT_ATOMS: atom_id res chain seq x y z
N ALA A 1 -28.75 -12.61 -56.29
CA ALA A 1 -27.57 -13.39 -55.88
C ALA A 1 -27.72 -13.77 -54.41
N GLN A 2 -27.66 -15.06 -54.09
CA GLN A 2 -27.80 -15.57 -52.72
C GLN A 2 -26.41 -15.67 -52.09
N ARG A 3 -26.18 -14.96 -50.99
CA ARG A 3 -24.93 -15.04 -50.23
C ARG A 3 -25.00 -16.26 -49.33
N VAL A 4 -23.92 -17.03 -49.31
CA VAL A 4 -23.75 -18.21 -48.46
C VAL A 4 -22.60 -17.95 -47.50
N ASP A 5 -22.76 -18.36 -46.25
CA ASP A 5 -21.69 -18.25 -45.26
C ASP A 5 -20.57 -19.23 -45.58
N LEU A 6 -19.34 -18.72 -45.56
CA LEU A 6 -18.12 -19.50 -45.74
C LEU A 6 -17.38 -19.58 -44.41
N PRO A 7 -16.60 -20.67 -44.19
CA PRO A 7 -15.71 -20.76 -43.04
C PRO A 7 -14.83 -19.51 -42.94
N THR A 8 -14.75 -18.94 -41.74
CA THR A 8 -13.87 -17.80 -41.51
C THR A 8 -12.42 -18.23 -41.65
N TYR A 9 -11.56 -17.27 -42.01
CA TYR A 9 -10.14 -17.48 -42.17
C TYR A 9 -9.54 -18.15 -40.92
N ALA A 10 -8.74 -19.20 -41.11
CA ALA A 10 -8.07 -19.90 -40.03
C ALA A 10 -6.91 -19.06 -39.48
N PHE A 11 -7.23 -18.05 -38.66
CA PHE A 11 -6.22 -17.25 -37.98
C PHE A 11 -5.23 -18.16 -37.24
N GLN A 12 -3.94 -17.90 -37.44
CA GLN A 12 -2.90 -18.54 -36.66
C GLN A 12 -3.00 -18.05 -35.22
N ARG A 13 -3.53 -18.88 -34.33
CA ARG A 13 -3.80 -18.55 -32.91
C ARG A 13 -2.52 -18.59 -32.07
N ARG A 14 -1.53 -17.75 -32.41
CA ARG A 14 -0.36 -17.56 -31.57
C ARG A 14 -0.66 -16.47 -30.53
N ARG A 15 -0.45 -16.81 -29.26
CA ARG A 15 -0.61 -15.92 -28.12
C ARG A 15 0.56 -14.92 -28.14
N TYR A 16 0.29 -13.66 -28.45
CA TYR A 16 1.27 -12.55 -28.40
C TYR A 16 0.93 -11.62 -27.24
N TRP A 17 1.10 -12.11 -26.02
CA TRP A 17 0.99 -11.31 -24.80
C TRP A 17 2.39 -11.09 -24.22
N LEU A 18 2.60 -9.96 -23.54
CA LEU A 18 3.81 -9.75 -22.75
C LEU A 18 3.74 -10.67 -21.52
N ASP A 19 4.68 -11.62 -21.44
CA ASP A 19 4.88 -12.43 -20.23
C ASP A 19 5.75 -11.60 -19.26
N ALA A 20 5.15 -10.57 -18.66
CA ALA A 20 5.79 -9.83 -17.58
C ALA A 20 5.37 -10.45 -16.24
N PRO A 21 6.31 -10.81 -15.34
CA PRO A 21 5.93 -11.11 -13.96
C PRO A 21 5.20 -9.88 -13.42
N ALA A 22 4.01 -10.07 -12.86
CA ALA A 22 3.28 -8.97 -12.23
C ALA A 22 4.15 -8.43 -11.10
N PRO A 23 4.74 -7.23 -11.21
CA PRO A 23 5.60 -6.71 -10.18
C PRO A 23 4.73 -6.46 -8.94
N ALA A 24 5.14 -7.01 -7.80
CA ALA A 24 4.43 -6.85 -6.54
C ALA A 24 4.24 -5.37 -6.16
N THR A 25 5.19 -4.53 -6.59
CA THR A 25 5.16 -3.06 -6.60
C THR A 25 6.26 -2.60 -7.57
N ASP A 26 5.92 -2.08 -8.76
CA ASP A 26 6.95 -1.53 -9.67
C ASP A 26 7.27 -0.09 -9.28
N SER A 27 8.27 0.10 -8.42
CA SER A 27 8.72 1.43 -8.00
C SER A 27 9.21 2.28 -9.17
N ALA A 28 9.72 1.66 -10.26
CA ALA A 28 10.18 2.37 -11.44
C ALA A 28 9.01 2.91 -12.28
N ALA A 29 7.85 2.26 -12.23
CA ALA A 29 6.63 2.77 -12.88
C ALA A 29 6.12 4.07 -12.22
N ALA A 30 6.34 4.25 -10.92
CA ALA A 30 5.88 5.43 -10.18
C ALA A 30 6.53 6.73 -10.70
N THR A 31 7.85 6.71 -10.94
CA THR A 31 8.58 7.88 -11.46
C THR A 31 8.12 8.31 -12.85
N GLY A 32 7.77 7.35 -13.72
CA GLY A 32 7.20 7.64 -15.04
C GLY A 32 5.84 8.34 -15.00
N LEU A 33 5.12 8.24 -13.88
CA LEU A 33 3.85 8.92 -13.62
C LEU A 33 4.03 10.25 -12.86
N GLY A 34 5.27 10.69 -12.63
CA GLY A 34 5.58 11.90 -11.86
C GLY A 34 5.43 11.73 -10.35
N LEU A 35 5.37 10.49 -9.85
CA LEU A 35 5.31 10.17 -8.42
C LEU A 35 6.71 9.84 -7.88
N GLY A 36 6.90 10.00 -6.58
CA GLY A 36 8.09 9.49 -5.91
C GLY A 36 8.09 7.96 -5.91
N SER A 37 9.24 7.34 -6.16
CA SER A 37 9.39 5.90 -6.02
C SER A 37 9.67 5.52 -4.58
N VAL A 38 9.13 4.39 -4.13
CA VAL A 38 9.38 3.83 -2.80
C VAL A 38 9.98 2.44 -2.97
N GLU A 39 11.23 2.26 -2.53
CA GLU A 39 11.86 0.95 -2.50
C GLU A 39 11.38 0.17 -1.27
N HIS A 40 10.19 -0.42 -1.38
CA HIS A 40 9.60 -1.21 -0.30
C HIS A 40 8.72 -2.35 -0.87
N PRO A 41 8.75 -3.57 -0.29
CA PRO A 41 7.98 -4.69 -0.83
C PRO A 41 6.46 -4.48 -0.84
N LEU A 42 5.93 -3.64 0.04
CA LEU A 42 4.49 -3.38 0.21
C LEU A 42 4.05 -2.00 -0.27
N LEU A 43 4.98 -1.10 -0.62
CA LEU A 43 4.69 0.27 -1.05
C LEU A 43 5.40 0.54 -2.38
N GLY A 44 4.69 1.14 -3.34
CA GLY A 44 5.21 1.37 -4.68
C GLY A 44 5.43 2.85 -5.03
N ALA A 45 4.66 3.76 -4.42
CA ALA A 45 4.71 5.17 -4.76
C ALA A 45 4.51 6.09 -3.55
N ALA A 46 5.13 7.26 -3.64
CA ALA A 46 5.03 8.38 -2.72
C ALA A 46 4.46 9.61 -3.45
N VAL A 47 3.53 10.30 -2.82
CA VAL A 47 2.90 11.51 -3.34
C VAL A 47 3.04 12.61 -2.29
N GLU A 48 3.89 13.59 -2.58
CA GLU A 48 3.93 14.84 -1.81
C GLU A 48 2.73 15.69 -2.20
N LEU A 49 1.99 16.21 -1.20
CA LEU A 49 0.77 16.96 -1.45
C LEU A 49 1.09 18.43 -1.73
N ALA A 50 0.71 18.93 -2.90
CA ALA A 50 0.90 20.34 -3.20
C ALA A 50 0.09 21.23 -2.25
N GLY A 51 0.75 22.20 -1.62
CA GLY A 51 0.11 23.14 -0.69
C GLY A 51 -0.01 22.67 0.76
N ALA A 52 0.53 21.49 1.08
CA ALA A 52 0.65 20.97 2.44
C ALA A 52 2.00 20.23 2.61
N GLU A 53 2.52 20.12 3.83
CA GLU A 53 3.69 19.28 4.12
C GLU A 53 3.32 17.80 4.36
N GLY A 54 2.23 17.35 3.74
CA GLY A 54 1.71 16.00 3.86
C GLY A 54 2.28 15.05 2.81
N LEU A 55 2.33 13.77 3.17
CA LEU A 55 2.80 12.68 2.32
C LEU A 55 1.76 11.57 2.26
N LEU A 56 1.47 11.08 1.06
CA LEU A 56 0.68 9.88 0.82
C LEU A 56 1.58 8.79 0.23
N LEU A 57 1.67 7.65 0.90
CA LEU A 57 2.31 6.44 0.38
C LEU A 57 1.24 5.46 -0.07
N THR A 58 1.47 4.79 -1.19
CA THR A 58 0.50 3.84 -1.75
C THR A 58 1.13 2.49 -2.04
N GLY A 59 0.32 1.45 -1.89
CA GLY A 59 0.72 0.06 -2.11
C GLY A 59 -0.44 -0.78 -2.62
N ARG A 60 -0.12 -1.99 -3.10
CA ARG A 60 -1.10 -2.98 -3.50
C ARG A 60 -0.67 -4.35 -2.98
N LEU A 61 -1.55 -5.01 -2.25
CA LEU A 61 -1.28 -6.28 -1.58
C LEU A 61 -2.17 -7.37 -2.16
N SER A 62 -1.62 -8.55 -2.41
CA SER A 62 -2.41 -9.73 -2.77
C SER A 62 -1.67 -10.99 -2.38
N LEU A 63 -2.37 -12.10 -2.12
CA LEU A 63 -1.72 -13.39 -1.87
C LEU A 63 -0.98 -13.91 -3.11
N ARG A 64 -1.32 -13.42 -4.31
CA ARG A 64 -0.63 -13.77 -5.56
C ARG A 64 0.75 -13.12 -5.65
N THR A 65 0.87 -11.86 -5.26
CA THR A 65 2.12 -11.07 -5.32
C THR A 65 2.96 -11.22 -4.06
N HIS A 66 2.32 -11.50 -2.92
CA HIS A 66 2.97 -11.67 -1.62
C HIS A 66 2.51 -12.99 -0.95
N PRO A 67 2.92 -14.16 -1.47
CA PRO A 67 2.42 -15.45 -0.98
C PRO A 67 2.67 -15.72 0.50
N TRP A 68 3.75 -15.15 1.05
CA TRP A 68 4.11 -15.27 2.46
C TRP A 68 3.04 -14.68 3.41
N LEU A 69 2.17 -13.79 2.93
CA LEU A 69 1.06 -13.28 3.74
C LEU A 69 0.12 -14.41 4.17
N ALA A 70 -0.01 -15.47 3.38
CA ALA A 70 -0.85 -16.64 3.70
C ALA A 70 -0.38 -17.39 4.96
N ASP A 71 0.88 -17.20 5.38
CA ASP A 71 1.43 -17.86 6.56
C ASP A 71 0.94 -17.21 7.88
N HIS A 72 0.30 -16.04 7.82
CA HIS A 72 -0.29 -15.38 8.98
C HIS A 72 -1.83 -15.49 8.98
N ALA A 73 -2.32 -16.61 9.50
CA ALA A 73 -3.75 -16.88 9.63
C ALA A 73 -4.20 -16.97 11.09
N VAL A 74 -5.30 -16.30 11.43
CA VAL A 74 -5.94 -16.34 12.75
C VAL A 74 -7.35 -16.86 12.57
N ALA A 75 -7.69 -17.96 13.25
CA ALA A 75 -8.99 -18.63 13.13
C ALA A 75 -9.42 -18.91 11.67
N GLY A 76 -8.46 -19.20 10.79
CA GLY A 76 -8.70 -19.51 9.38
C GLY A 76 -8.80 -18.30 8.44
N ALA A 77 -8.75 -17.07 8.96
CA ALA A 77 -8.68 -15.85 8.15
C ALA A 77 -7.22 -15.39 8.00
N VAL A 78 -6.78 -15.14 6.76
CA VAL A 78 -5.47 -14.56 6.49
C VAL A 78 -5.51 -13.06 6.80
N LEU A 79 -4.62 -12.60 7.66
CA LEU A 79 -4.56 -11.20 8.11
C LEU A 79 -3.21 -10.60 7.74
N LEU A 80 -3.17 -9.30 7.44
CA LEU A 80 -1.91 -8.58 7.46
C LEU A 80 -1.36 -8.59 8.90
N PRO A 81 -0.13 -9.08 9.15
CA PRO A 81 0.43 -9.13 10.49
C PRO A 81 0.52 -7.73 11.12
N GLY A 82 0.32 -7.65 12.44
CA GLY A 82 0.52 -6.40 13.19
C GLY A 82 1.90 -5.77 12.97
N THR A 83 2.94 -6.59 12.81
CA THR A 83 4.31 -6.15 12.52
C THR A 83 4.47 -5.54 11.14
N ALA A 84 3.64 -5.89 10.16
CA ALA A 84 3.67 -5.25 8.86
C ALA A 84 3.19 -3.79 8.94
N PHE A 85 2.24 -3.46 9.84
CA PHE A 85 1.88 -2.06 10.11
C PHE A 85 3.04 -1.29 10.74
N VAL A 86 3.82 -1.92 11.63
CA VAL A 86 5.03 -1.30 12.19
C VAL A 86 6.05 -1.01 11.09
N GLU A 87 6.35 -1.98 10.22
CA GLU A 87 7.26 -1.81 9.08
C GLU A 87 6.81 -0.68 8.14
N LEU A 88 5.53 -0.68 7.78
CA LEU A 88 4.91 0.38 6.97
C LEU A 88 5.04 1.77 7.61
N THR A 89 4.89 1.85 8.94
CA THR A 89 5.01 3.08 9.72
C THR A 89 6.45 3.57 9.77
N VAL A 90 7.42 2.68 9.97
CA VAL A 90 8.85 3.00 9.93
C VAL A 90 9.25 3.54 8.56
N ARG A 91 8.85 2.85 7.49
CA ARG A 91 9.13 3.31 6.13
C ARG A 91 8.51 4.68 5.81
N ALA A 92 7.34 4.96 6.37
CA ALA A 92 6.72 6.28 6.26
C ALA A 92 7.50 7.35 7.03
N GLY A 93 7.98 7.03 8.23
CA GLY A 93 8.88 7.86 9.03
C GLY A 93 10.16 8.23 8.28
N ASP A 94 10.85 7.24 7.70
CA ASP A 94 12.06 7.45 6.90
C ASP A 94 11.84 8.46 5.76
N GLN A 95 10.66 8.43 5.14
CA GLN A 95 10.33 9.32 4.02
C GLN A 95 10.14 10.78 4.43
N VAL A 96 9.82 11.04 5.70
CA VAL A 96 9.61 12.39 6.25
C VAL A 96 10.68 12.80 7.27
N GLY A 97 11.72 11.98 7.44
CA GLY A 97 12.81 12.22 8.38
C GLY A 97 12.44 12.01 9.86
N CYS A 98 11.41 11.21 10.15
CA CYS A 98 11.05 10.80 11.51
C CYS A 98 11.54 9.37 11.77
N ASP A 99 12.50 9.21 12.67
CA ASP A 99 13.15 7.94 13.01
C ASP A 99 12.54 7.23 14.23
N VAL A 100 11.52 7.83 14.87
CA VAL A 100 10.80 7.26 16.01
C VAL A 100 9.33 7.06 15.68
N VAL A 101 8.85 5.83 15.87
CA VAL A 101 7.42 5.53 15.99
C VAL A 101 7.04 5.72 17.45
N GLU A 102 6.45 6.87 17.77
CA GLU A 102 6.09 7.21 19.16
C GLU A 102 4.84 6.46 19.60
N GLU A 103 3.85 6.35 18.71
CA GLU A 103 2.61 5.64 18.95
C GLU A 103 2.16 4.91 17.68
N LEU A 104 1.63 3.70 17.84
CA LEU A 104 0.90 2.99 16.81
C LEU A 104 -0.26 2.21 17.43
N ALA A 105 -1.48 2.68 17.17
CA ALA A 105 -2.72 2.03 17.60
C ALA A 105 -3.32 1.26 16.42
N LEU A 106 -3.35 -0.07 16.54
CA LEU A 106 -4.03 -0.94 15.59
C LEU A 106 -5.54 -0.91 15.86
N GLN A 107 -6.33 -0.78 14.78
CA GLN A 107 -7.78 -0.67 14.81
C GLN A 107 -8.41 -1.92 14.20
N THR A 108 -9.05 -1.79 13.04
CA THR A 108 -9.69 -2.90 12.34
C THR A 108 -8.61 -3.81 11.73
N PRO A 109 -8.63 -5.14 11.92
CA PRO A 109 -7.73 -6.04 11.22
C PRO A 109 -7.89 -5.94 9.70
N LEU A 110 -6.77 -5.98 8.97
CA LEU A 110 -6.81 -6.08 7.51
C LEU A 110 -6.85 -7.56 7.09
N ILE A 111 -8.01 -8.02 6.64
CA ILE A 111 -8.20 -9.36 6.09
C ILE A 111 -7.75 -9.37 4.63
N MET A 112 -6.92 -10.35 4.27
CA MET A 112 -6.45 -10.53 2.90
C MET A 112 -7.44 -11.42 2.12
N PRO A 113 -8.09 -10.90 1.06
CA PRO A 113 -8.93 -11.73 0.21
C PRO A 113 -8.10 -12.77 -0.55
N GLU A 114 -8.71 -13.92 -0.85
CA GLU A 114 -8.02 -15.01 -1.55
C GLU A 114 -7.63 -14.64 -2.99
N THR A 115 -8.48 -13.86 -3.67
CA THR A 115 -8.36 -13.59 -5.11
C THR A 115 -8.20 -12.13 -5.48
N GLU A 116 -8.55 -11.21 -4.58
CA GLU A 116 -8.60 -9.78 -4.85
C GLU A 116 -7.35 -9.08 -4.30
N ASP A 117 -6.96 -8.02 -4.99
CA ASP A 117 -5.90 -7.14 -4.50
C ASP A 117 -6.51 -6.15 -3.48
N VAL A 118 -5.73 -5.75 -2.49
CA VAL A 118 -6.05 -4.69 -1.54
C VAL A 118 -5.22 -3.46 -1.90
N GLN A 119 -5.88 -2.33 -2.08
CA GLN A 119 -5.24 -1.02 -2.19
C GLN A 119 -4.90 -0.53 -0.78
N LEU A 120 -3.65 -0.09 -0.58
CA LEU A 120 -3.15 0.41 0.68
C LEU A 120 -2.79 1.89 0.55
N GLN A 121 -3.18 2.70 1.52
CA GLN A 121 -2.80 4.11 1.62
C GLN A 121 -2.31 4.43 3.03
N LEU A 122 -1.15 5.09 3.12
CA LEU A 122 -0.64 5.63 4.37
C LEU A 122 -0.58 7.14 4.21
N MET A 123 -1.27 7.86 5.08
CA MET A 123 -1.23 9.32 5.10
C MET A 123 -0.39 9.78 6.28
N VAL A 124 0.62 10.60 5.99
CA VAL A 124 1.43 11.31 6.99
C VAL A 124 1.05 12.79 6.93
N GLY A 125 0.67 13.34 8.08
CA GLY A 125 0.31 14.74 8.22
C GLY A 125 1.51 15.69 8.22
N GLU A 126 1.20 16.98 8.23
CA GLU A 126 2.17 18.06 8.47
C GLU A 126 2.82 17.92 9.86
N PRO A 127 4.04 18.44 10.04
CA PRO A 127 4.66 18.44 11.35
C PRO A 127 3.93 19.45 12.24
N ASP A 128 3.70 19.07 13.50
CA ASP A 128 3.28 20.02 14.52
C ASP A 128 4.46 20.90 14.98
N GLU A 129 4.22 21.78 15.96
CA GLU A 129 5.23 22.67 16.54
C GLU A 129 6.45 21.93 17.14
N THR A 130 6.28 20.64 17.47
CA THR A 130 7.31 19.77 18.02
C THR A 130 7.98 18.88 16.96
N GLY A 131 7.56 18.99 15.70
CA GLY A 131 8.04 18.16 14.60
C GLY A 131 7.40 16.77 14.54
N ARG A 132 6.39 16.49 15.37
CA ARG A 132 5.65 15.22 15.34
C ARG A 132 4.65 15.23 14.19
N ARG A 133 4.43 14.06 13.59
CA ARG A 133 3.52 13.91 12.45
C ARG A 133 2.52 12.81 12.76
N SER A 134 1.24 13.08 12.46
CA SER A 134 0.22 12.03 12.52
C SER A 134 0.40 11.07 11.34
N LEU A 135 0.10 9.79 11.57
CA LEU A 135 0.08 8.75 10.55
C LEU A 135 -1.24 7.98 10.62
N THR A 136 -1.81 7.65 9.46
CA THR A 136 -2.98 6.77 9.36
C THR A 136 -2.82 5.79 8.22
N VAL A 137 -3.26 4.55 8.42
CA VAL A 137 -3.16 3.46 7.44
C VAL A 137 -4.56 3.00 7.07
N TYR A 138 -4.90 3.15 5.79
CA TYR A 138 -6.16 2.75 5.21
C TYR A 138 -5.98 1.66 4.17
N SER A 139 -7.04 0.86 3.99
CA SER A 139 -7.11 -0.02 2.85
C SER A 139 -8.51 -0.06 2.23
N ARG A 140 -8.56 -0.56 1.00
CA ARG A 140 -9.79 -0.84 0.27
C ARG A 140 -9.59 -2.07 -0.60
N VAL A 141 -10.57 -2.97 -0.61
CA VAL A 141 -10.53 -4.20 -1.39
C VAL A 141 -10.90 -3.95 -2.86
N GLY A 142 -10.16 -4.58 -3.76
CA GLY A 142 -10.42 -4.61 -5.20
C GLY A 142 -10.19 -3.26 -5.90
N ASP A 143 -10.61 -3.22 -7.16
CA ASP A 143 -10.87 -1.98 -7.89
C ASP A 143 -12.36 -1.65 -7.78
N ALA A 144 -12.85 -1.67 -6.54
CA ALA A 144 -14.24 -1.44 -6.28
C ALA A 144 -14.62 -0.03 -6.75
N SER A 145 -15.83 0.12 -7.29
CA SER A 145 -16.36 1.41 -7.76
C SER A 145 -16.15 2.49 -6.69
N ALA A 146 -16.11 3.76 -7.11
CA ALA A 146 -15.83 4.91 -6.26
C ALA A 146 -16.64 4.98 -4.93
N ASP A 147 -17.71 4.20 -4.80
CA ASP A 147 -18.57 4.05 -3.63
C ASP A 147 -18.08 3.07 -2.54
N THR A 148 -16.94 2.40 -2.69
CA THR A 148 -16.40 1.56 -1.59
C THR A 148 -15.54 2.38 -0.66
N ASP A 149 -15.96 2.45 0.60
CA ASP A 149 -15.31 3.21 1.66
C ASP A 149 -13.95 2.63 2.04
N TRP A 150 -13.01 3.52 2.37
CA TRP A 150 -11.74 3.16 2.96
C TRP A 150 -11.92 2.69 4.41
N THR A 151 -11.24 1.60 4.78
CA THR A 151 -11.21 1.12 6.16
C THR A 151 -9.92 1.56 6.84
N CYS A 152 -10.03 2.17 8.03
CA CYS A 152 -8.86 2.51 8.85
C CYS A 152 -8.39 1.29 9.64
N HIS A 153 -7.11 0.98 9.52
CA HIS A 153 -6.48 -0.17 10.17
C HIS A 153 -5.49 0.21 11.27
N ALA A 154 -4.86 1.38 11.15
CA ALA A 154 -3.96 1.87 12.17
C ALA A 154 -3.89 3.41 12.16
N THR A 155 -3.67 3.97 13.34
CA THR A 155 -3.32 5.38 13.53
C THR A 155 -2.05 5.46 14.35
N GLY A 156 -1.23 6.48 14.16
CA GLY A 156 0.02 6.60 14.89
C GLY A 156 0.59 8.00 14.89
N VAL A 157 1.71 8.14 15.59
CA VAL A 157 2.50 9.36 15.67
C VAL A 157 3.96 9.05 15.40
N LEU A 158 4.53 9.79 14.46
CA LEU A 158 5.95 9.77 14.10
C LEU A 158 6.65 10.96 14.74
N ALA A 159 7.87 10.78 15.22
CA ALA A 159 8.68 11.80 15.85
C ALA A 159 10.13 11.75 15.36
N VAL A 160 10.86 12.86 15.57
CA VAL A 160 12.31 12.94 15.34
C VAL A 160 13.04 12.64 16.66
N GLY A 161 14.03 11.77 16.62
CA GLY A 161 14.86 11.35 17.74
C GLY A 161 15.70 12.52 18.25
N GLY A 162 15.28 13.10 19.38
CA GLY A 162 15.89 14.30 19.96
C GLY A 162 15.54 14.54 21.42
N SER A 163 16.34 13.92 22.30
CA SER A 163 16.31 13.88 23.78
C SER A 163 15.25 12.98 24.42
N PRO A 164 15.65 11.97 25.23
CA PRO A 164 14.69 11.21 26.02
C PRO A 164 13.94 12.19 26.92
N ALA A 165 12.61 12.20 26.82
CA ALA A 165 11.78 12.77 27.85
C ALA A 165 12.21 12.13 29.17
N SER A 166 12.78 12.94 30.06
CA SER A 166 13.12 12.52 31.42
C SER A 166 11.87 11.91 32.04
N ALA A 167 11.91 10.60 32.27
CA ALA A 167 10.89 9.90 33.02
C ALA A 167 10.82 10.53 34.43
N SER A 168 9.72 11.22 34.71
CA SER A 168 9.36 11.62 36.06
C SER A 168 9.00 10.35 36.83
N ALA A 169 9.75 10.07 37.90
CA ALA A 169 9.49 9.01 38.88
C ALA A 169 8.24 9.30 39.72
#